data_AF-A0A945BKH4-F1
#
_entry.id   AF-A0A945BKH4-F1
#
_cell.length_a   1.000
_cell.length_b   1.000
_cell.length_c   1.000
_cell.angle_alpha   90.00
_cell.angle_beta   90.00
_cell.angle_gamma   90.00
#
_symmetry.space_group_name_H-M   'P 1'
#
loop_
_entity.id
_entity.type
_entity.pdbx_description
1 polymer ?
#
loop_
_entity_poly.entity_id
_entity_poly.type
_entity_poly.pdbx_seq_one_letter_code
_entity_poly.pdbx_strand_id
1 'polypeptide(L)'
;HAENLAEYITGLKIKELAADLTAFVSGRKLDDDGNVLLRFTGGAKGVLHSSQISVGEENNLNIRVYGERGGLEWHQNEPNTMLLKWPDQPMQVYRTANGYLGAAAANAARTPPSHPEGYLEAFANIYVNFANHIRAKLDRRKLAKDDPALDYPKIKDGIRGMAFIEAVVKSSKNNARWTKLG
;
A
#
# COMPACT_ATOMS: atom_id res chain seq x y z
N HIS A 1 1.49 6.67 -1.93
CA HIS A 1 1.39 5.64 -0.87
C HIS A 1 0.21 4.70 -1.09
N ALA A 2 -1.04 5.18 -1.10
CA ALA A 2 -2.21 4.30 -1.22
C ALA A 2 -2.21 3.40 -2.48
N GLU A 3 -1.86 3.95 -3.65
CA GLU A 3 -1.72 3.16 -4.89
C GLU A 3 -0.69 2.02 -4.73
N ASN A 4 0.54 2.37 -4.35
CA ASN A 4 1.61 1.41 -4.16
C ASN A 4 1.22 0.32 -3.14
N LEU A 5 0.59 0.68 -2.02
CA LEU A 5 0.15 -0.27 -1.00
C LEU A 5 -0.90 -1.24 -1.54
N ALA A 6 -1.87 -0.73 -2.33
CA ALA A 6 -2.90 -1.56 -2.95
C ALA A 6 -2.28 -2.59 -3.90
N GLU A 7 -1.36 -2.18 -4.76
CA GLU A 7 -0.69 -3.11 -5.68
C GLU A 7 0.26 -4.08 -4.98
N TYR A 8 0.95 -3.63 -3.93
CA TYR A 8 1.85 -4.47 -3.14
C TYR A 8 1.08 -5.60 -2.43
N ILE A 9 -0.01 -5.25 -1.74
CA ILE A 9 -0.80 -6.23 -0.97
C ILE A 9 -1.58 -7.18 -1.88
N THR A 10 -2.21 -6.65 -2.93
CA THR A 10 -3.06 -7.48 -3.80
C THR A 10 -2.26 -8.26 -4.84
N GLY A 11 -1.04 -7.82 -5.16
CA GLY A 11 -0.28 -8.30 -6.32
C GLY A 11 -0.90 -7.93 -7.67
N LEU A 12 -2.04 -7.22 -7.69
CA LEU A 12 -2.73 -6.80 -8.90
C LEU A 12 -2.16 -5.49 -9.42
N LYS A 13 -2.36 -5.24 -10.72
CA LYS A 13 -1.95 -4.00 -11.37
C LYS A 13 -3.15 -3.16 -11.75
N ILE A 14 -3.16 -1.89 -11.37
CA ILE A 14 -4.16 -0.94 -11.85
C ILE A 14 -4.01 -0.82 -13.37
N LYS A 15 -5.10 -1.06 -14.09
CA LYS A 15 -5.18 -1.03 -15.56
C LYS A 15 -5.64 0.35 -16.05
N GLU A 16 -6.68 0.89 -15.41
CA GLU A 16 -7.23 2.19 -15.71
C GLU A 16 -7.95 2.77 -14.49
N LEU A 17 -8.10 4.08 -14.48
CA LEU A 17 -8.73 4.83 -13.39
C LEU A 17 -9.65 5.93 -13.91
N ALA A 18 -10.57 6.39 -13.07
CA ALA A 18 -11.34 7.60 -13.26
C ALA A 18 -11.18 8.45 -11.99
N ALA A 19 -10.66 9.66 -12.11
CA ALA A 19 -10.32 10.51 -10.97
C ALA A 19 -11.09 11.83 -11.01
N ASP A 20 -11.49 12.28 -9.83
CA ASP A 20 -12.00 13.62 -9.56
C ASP A 20 -11.10 14.26 -8.51
N LEU A 21 -10.48 15.39 -8.86
CA LEU A 21 -9.55 16.12 -8.01
C LEU A 21 -10.10 17.52 -7.79
N THR A 22 -10.00 18.02 -6.58
CA THR A 22 -10.42 19.38 -6.23
C THR A 22 -9.35 20.07 -5.40
N ALA A 23 -9.19 21.37 -5.62
CA ALA A 23 -8.49 22.28 -4.73
C ALA A 23 -9.55 23.11 -3.99
N PHE A 24 -9.98 22.64 -2.83
CA PHE A 24 -11.03 23.27 -2.04
C PHE A 24 -10.56 24.55 -1.36
N VAL A 25 -9.32 24.57 -0.84
CA VAL A 25 -8.79 25.76 -0.18
C VAL A 25 -8.45 26.82 -1.21
N SER A 26 -9.16 27.95 -1.13
CA SER A 26 -8.97 29.10 -2.01
C SER A 26 -7.50 29.53 -2.10
N GLY A 27 -7.01 29.74 -3.32
CA GLY A 27 -5.63 30.13 -3.60
C GLY A 27 -4.64 28.97 -3.73
N ARG A 28 -5.01 27.73 -3.42
CA ARG A 28 -4.15 26.56 -3.70
C ARG A 28 -4.08 26.29 -5.20
N LYS A 29 -2.87 25.99 -5.67
CA LYS A 29 -2.60 25.60 -7.07
C LYS A 29 -2.69 24.10 -7.31
N LEU A 30 -2.49 23.31 -6.26
CA LEU A 30 -2.53 21.86 -6.28
C LEU A 30 -3.81 21.38 -5.62
N ASP A 31 -4.27 20.20 -6.04
CA ASP A 31 -5.36 19.48 -5.40
C ASP A 31 -5.07 19.20 -3.93
N ASP A 32 -6.13 19.28 -3.12
CA ASP A 32 -6.10 18.95 -1.70
C ASP A 32 -7.14 17.88 -1.31
N ASP A 33 -7.92 17.41 -2.28
CA ASP A 33 -8.79 16.24 -2.18
C ASP A 33 -8.88 15.53 -3.53
N GLY A 34 -8.93 14.19 -3.49
CA GLY A 34 -9.02 13.35 -4.67
C GLY A 34 -9.78 12.06 -4.43
N ASN A 35 -10.76 11.79 -5.29
CA ASN A 35 -11.54 10.55 -5.33
C ASN A 35 -11.23 9.81 -6.64
N VAL A 36 -10.82 8.55 -6.54
CA VAL A 36 -10.34 7.77 -7.68
C VAL A 36 -10.99 6.39 -7.72
N LEU A 37 -11.75 6.12 -8.78
CA LEU A 37 -12.23 4.78 -9.09
C LEU A 37 -11.15 4.01 -9.86
N LEU A 38 -10.91 2.77 -9.46
CA LEU A 38 -9.84 1.92 -9.98
C LEU A 38 -10.41 0.67 -10.64
N ARG A 39 -9.79 0.26 -11.76
CA ARG A 39 -9.97 -1.06 -12.37
C ARG A 39 -8.61 -1.74 -12.45
N PHE A 40 -8.51 -2.93 -11.89
CA PHE A 40 -7.30 -3.74 -11.90
C PHE A 40 -7.31 -4.74 -13.05
N THR A 41 -6.12 -5.18 -13.46
CA THR A 41 -5.95 -6.40 -14.26
C THR A 41 -6.58 -7.57 -13.51
N GLY A 42 -7.36 -8.40 -14.21
CA GLY A 42 -8.10 -9.51 -13.60
C GLY A 42 -9.51 -9.14 -13.12
N GLY A 43 -9.96 -7.90 -13.30
CA GLY A 43 -11.37 -7.52 -13.13
C GLY A 43 -11.76 -6.98 -11.76
N ALA A 44 -10.87 -7.04 -10.76
CA ALA A 44 -11.08 -6.39 -9.48
C ALA A 44 -11.26 -4.87 -9.65
N LYS A 45 -12.05 -4.26 -8.77
CA LYS A 45 -12.31 -2.82 -8.74
C LYS A 45 -11.92 -2.26 -7.37
N GLY A 46 -11.63 -0.97 -7.32
CA GLY A 46 -11.29 -0.30 -6.08
C GLY A 46 -11.72 1.16 -6.06
N VAL A 47 -11.66 1.73 -4.87
CA VAL A 47 -11.79 3.16 -4.61
C VAL A 47 -10.55 3.58 -3.84
N LEU A 48 -9.92 4.66 -4.29
CA LEU A 48 -8.84 5.32 -3.59
C LEU A 48 -9.31 6.75 -3.29
N HIS A 49 -9.16 7.15 -2.04
CA HIS A 49 -9.40 8.52 -1.58
C HIS A 49 -8.10 9.05 -0.97
N SER A 50 -7.78 10.30 -1.24
CA SER A 50 -6.63 11.00 -0.70
C SER A 50 -7.03 12.43 -0.41
N SER A 51 -6.85 12.87 0.83
CA SER A 51 -7.34 14.18 1.26
C SER A 51 -6.40 14.81 2.27
N GLN A 52 -6.19 16.12 2.12
CA GLN A 52 -5.50 16.99 3.06
C GLN A 52 -6.47 17.93 3.80
N ILE A 53 -7.77 17.78 3.54
CA ILE A 53 -8.85 18.60 4.10
C ILE A 53 -9.89 17.79 4.87
N SER A 54 -9.65 16.49 5.06
CA SER A 54 -10.47 15.64 5.94
C SER A 54 -10.17 15.97 7.40
N VAL A 55 -10.88 16.96 7.94
CA VAL A 55 -10.66 17.50 9.29
C VAL A 55 -10.76 16.40 10.35
N GLY A 56 -9.78 16.37 11.25
CA GLY A 56 -9.69 15.38 12.33
C GLY A 56 -8.82 14.17 11.98
N GLU A 57 -8.48 14.00 10.70
CA GLU A 57 -7.54 12.96 10.27
C GLU A 57 -6.08 13.45 10.41
N GLU A 58 -5.25 12.65 11.08
CA GLU A 58 -3.81 12.87 11.16
C GLU A 58 -3.09 12.20 9.97
N ASN A 59 -2.96 10.87 10.02
CA ASN A 59 -2.33 10.06 8.96
C ASN A 59 -3.06 8.72 8.75
N ASN A 60 -4.31 8.77 8.33
CA ASN A 60 -5.21 7.62 8.23
C ASN A 60 -5.03 6.80 6.93
N LEU A 61 -3.80 6.40 6.62
CA LEU A 61 -3.59 5.40 5.59
C LEU A 61 -4.17 4.06 6.04
N ASN A 62 -5.15 3.56 5.31
CA ASN A 62 -5.75 2.26 5.54
C ASN A 62 -6.07 1.55 4.22
N ILE A 63 -6.27 0.24 4.30
CA ILE A 63 -6.63 -0.59 3.16
C ILE A 63 -7.59 -1.68 3.57
N ARG A 64 -8.55 -1.94 2.69
CA ARG A 64 -9.49 -3.05 2.77
C ARG A 64 -9.44 -3.81 1.47
N VAL A 65 -9.21 -5.12 1.54
CA VAL A 65 -9.18 -6.01 0.38
C VAL A 65 -10.24 -7.08 0.58
N TYR A 66 -11.10 -7.27 -0.42
CA TYR A 66 -12.17 -8.25 -0.40
C TYR A 66 -12.02 -9.19 -1.59
N GLY A 67 -11.98 -10.49 -1.30
CA GLY A 67 -11.95 -11.55 -2.30
C GLY A 67 -13.09 -12.54 -2.09
N GLU A 68 -13.11 -13.59 -2.90
CA GLU A 68 -14.18 -14.59 -2.90
C GLU A 68 -14.24 -15.42 -1.61
N ARG A 69 -13.13 -15.50 -0.86
CA ARG A 69 -13.00 -16.33 0.35
C ARG A 69 -12.98 -15.56 1.65
N GLY A 70 -12.99 -14.23 1.60
CA GLY A 70 -12.85 -13.39 2.78
C GLY A 70 -12.31 -12.02 2.46
N GLY A 71 -12.10 -11.24 3.52
CA GLY A 71 -11.54 -9.90 3.45
C GLY A 71 -10.44 -9.66 4.47
N LEU A 72 -9.65 -8.65 4.21
CA LEU A 72 -8.57 -8.16 5.04
C LEU A 72 -8.74 -6.66 5.24
N GLU A 73 -8.47 -6.17 6.45
CA GLU A 73 -8.43 -4.75 6.77
C GLU A 73 -7.21 -4.43 7.63
N TRP A 74 -6.51 -3.36 7.27
CA TRP A 74 -5.32 -2.87 7.97
C TRP A 74 -5.28 -1.35 7.99
N HIS A 75 -4.81 -0.78 9.09
CA HIS A 75 -4.75 0.66 9.36
C HIS A 75 -3.36 1.04 9.88
N GLN A 76 -2.74 2.07 9.30
CA GLN A 76 -1.38 2.45 9.69
C GLN A 76 -1.29 3.03 11.11
N ASN A 77 -2.39 3.59 11.63
CA ASN A 77 -2.44 4.12 13.00
C ASN A 77 -2.47 3.01 14.05
N GLU A 78 -2.87 1.80 13.65
CA GLU A 78 -2.82 0.58 14.47
C GLU A 78 -2.02 -0.49 13.72
N PRO A 79 -0.73 -0.22 13.40
CA PRO A 79 0.00 -0.96 12.35
C PRO A 79 0.25 -2.42 12.74
N ASN A 80 0.14 -2.73 14.02
CA ASN A 80 0.33 -4.07 14.57
C ASN A 80 -0.95 -4.94 14.53
N THR A 81 -2.09 -4.39 14.09
CA THR A 81 -3.37 -5.09 13.98
C THR A 81 -3.75 -5.30 12.53
N MET A 82 -4.15 -6.52 12.19
CA MET A 82 -4.81 -6.84 10.93
C MET A 82 -6.09 -7.60 11.21
N LEU A 83 -7.19 -7.21 10.56
CA LEU A 83 -8.47 -7.88 10.71
C LEU A 83 -8.69 -8.82 9.52
N LEU A 84 -8.94 -10.09 9.80
CA LEU A 84 -9.38 -11.06 8.79
C LEU A 84 -10.88 -11.32 8.95
N LYS A 85 -11.59 -11.27 7.83
CA LYS A 85 -13.05 -11.39 7.76
C LYS A 85 -13.39 -12.59 6.88
N TRP A 86 -14.22 -13.48 7.38
CA TRP A 86 -14.59 -14.71 6.69
C TRP A 86 -16.11 -14.72 6.41
N PRO A 87 -16.59 -15.37 5.34
CA PRO A 87 -18.01 -15.42 5.03
C PRO A 87 -18.87 -16.12 6.10
N ASP A 88 -18.29 -17.12 6.76
CA ASP A 88 -18.99 -18.08 7.63
C ASP A 88 -18.35 -18.18 9.04
N GLN A 89 -17.39 -17.32 9.38
CA GLN A 89 -16.70 -17.33 10.66
C GLN A 89 -16.64 -15.93 11.28
N PRO A 90 -16.52 -15.80 12.61
CA PRO A 90 -16.22 -14.53 13.25
C PRO A 90 -14.97 -13.86 12.67
N MET A 91 -14.97 -12.52 12.68
CA MET A 91 -13.78 -11.74 12.37
C MET A 91 -12.64 -12.12 13.33
N GLN A 92 -11.43 -12.25 12.79
CA GLN A 92 -10.23 -12.59 13.54
C GLN A 92 -9.26 -11.42 13.59
N VAL A 93 -8.70 -11.17 14.77
CA VAL A 93 -7.67 -10.14 14.99
C VAL A 93 -6.30 -10.80 14.95
N TYR A 94 -5.51 -10.47 13.92
CA TYR A 94 -4.13 -10.90 13.77
C TYR A 94 -3.19 -9.81 14.29
N ARG A 95 -2.34 -10.19 15.24
CA ARG A 95 -1.34 -9.33 15.88
C ARG A 95 0.07 -9.70 15.48
N THR A 96 0.94 -8.69 15.28
CA THR A 96 2.37 -8.84 14.96
C THR A 96 3.13 -9.72 15.97
N ALA A 97 4.29 -10.23 15.55
CA ALA A 97 5.23 -11.04 16.35
C ALA A 97 4.70 -12.37 16.93
N ASN A 98 3.48 -12.79 16.58
CA ASN A 98 2.91 -14.06 17.04
C ASN A 98 3.25 -15.22 16.08
N GLY A 99 3.30 -16.44 16.61
CA GLY A 99 3.75 -17.64 15.88
C GLY A 99 2.82 -18.13 14.76
N TYR A 100 1.59 -17.61 14.65
CA TYR A 100 0.67 -17.91 13.55
C TYR A 100 0.94 -17.08 12.29
N LEU A 101 1.90 -16.14 12.33
CA LEU A 101 2.25 -15.30 11.19
C LEU A 101 3.25 -15.99 10.26
N GLY A 102 3.20 -15.63 8.98
CA GLY A 102 4.14 -16.12 7.98
C GLY A 102 5.55 -15.53 8.11
N ALA A 103 6.51 -16.15 7.44
CA ALA A 103 7.94 -15.78 7.51
C ALA A 103 8.21 -14.31 7.15
N ALA A 104 7.47 -13.72 6.20
CA ALA A 104 7.62 -12.32 5.83
C ALA A 104 7.37 -11.36 7.03
N ALA A 105 6.29 -11.60 7.78
CA ALA A 105 5.97 -10.79 8.96
C ALA A 105 6.92 -11.07 10.13
N ALA A 106 7.35 -12.33 10.31
CA ALA A 106 8.32 -12.70 11.33
C ALA A 106 9.70 -12.04 11.10
N ASN A 107 10.17 -11.99 9.85
CA ASN A 107 11.44 -11.34 9.48
C ASN A 107 11.42 -9.82 9.64
N ALA A 108 10.23 -9.21 9.62
CA ALA A 108 10.04 -7.77 9.75
C ALA A 108 9.90 -7.29 11.21
N ALA A 109 9.77 -8.21 12.17
CA ALA A 109 9.63 -7.94 13.60
C ALA A 109 10.98 -8.00 14.32
N ARG A 110 11.13 -7.16 15.35
CA ARG A 110 12.31 -7.05 16.22
C ARG A 110 12.00 -7.39 17.67
N THR A 111 10.75 -7.18 18.07
CA THR A 111 10.30 -7.26 19.44
C THR A 111 9.22 -8.33 19.60
N PRO A 112 9.04 -8.90 20.82
CA PRO A 112 8.04 -9.92 21.05
C PRO A 112 6.61 -9.33 21.04
N PRO A 113 5.56 -10.18 21.04
CA PRO A 113 4.18 -9.72 21.08
C PRO A 113 3.92 -8.65 22.15
N SER A 114 3.08 -7.67 21.80
CA SER A 114 2.67 -6.54 22.64
C SER A 114 3.74 -5.47 22.91
N HIS A 115 4.94 -5.58 22.34
CA HIS A 115 5.90 -4.48 22.28
C HIS A 115 5.66 -3.75 20.95
N PRO A 116 4.98 -2.59 20.96
CA PRO A 116 4.50 -2.01 19.71
C PRO A 116 5.65 -1.51 18.86
N GLU A 117 5.78 -2.05 17.65
CA GLU A 117 6.58 -1.46 16.57
C GLU A 117 5.70 -0.53 15.72
N GLY A 118 6.30 0.38 14.96
CA GLY A 118 5.51 1.33 14.20
C GLY A 118 6.26 1.91 13.01
N TYR A 119 6.03 3.20 12.80
CA TYR A 119 6.49 3.91 11.59
C TYR A 119 8.02 3.85 11.41
N LEU A 120 8.78 4.00 12.49
CA LEU A 120 10.24 3.98 12.43
C LEU A 120 10.78 2.58 12.10
N GLU A 121 10.20 1.55 12.71
CA GLU A 121 10.58 0.15 12.47
C GLU A 121 10.22 -0.29 11.04
N ALA A 122 9.08 0.17 10.52
CA ALA A 122 8.69 -0.04 9.13
C ALA A 122 9.69 0.60 8.15
N PHE A 123 10.15 1.83 8.42
CA PHE A 123 11.22 2.45 7.64
C PHE A 123 12.53 1.68 7.78
N ALA A 124 12.91 1.28 8.98
CA ALA A 124 14.11 0.49 9.23
C ALA A 124 14.09 -0.84 8.45
N ASN A 125 12.93 -1.49 8.29
CA ASN A 125 12.78 -2.69 7.46
C ASN A 125 13.19 -2.43 6.00
N ILE A 126 12.74 -1.32 5.40
CA ILE A 126 13.10 -0.95 4.02
C ILE A 126 14.62 -0.76 3.89
N TYR A 127 15.23 -0.01 4.82
CA TYR A 127 16.67 0.26 4.79
C TYR A 127 17.51 -1.00 5.01
N VAL A 128 17.12 -1.87 5.94
CA VAL A 128 17.82 -3.14 6.22
C VAL A 128 17.75 -4.05 4.99
N ASN A 129 16.57 -4.20 4.38
CA ASN A 129 16.41 -5.04 3.19
C ASN A 129 17.27 -4.51 2.02
N PHE A 130 17.21 -3.21 1.77
CA PHE A 130 18.03 -2.56 0.75
C PHE A 130 19.55 -2.73 1.00
N ALA A 131 20.01 -2.49 2.23
CA ALA A 131 21.42 -2.66 2.60
C ALA A 131 21.88 -4.12 2.47
N ASN A 132 21.04 -5.09 2.86
CA ASN A 132 21.34 -6.51 2.72
C ASN A 132 21.42 -6.94 1.25
N HIS A 133 20.60 -6.36 0.37
CA HIS A 133 20.71 -6.59 -1.07
C HIS A 133 22.02 -6.03 -1.63
N ILE A 134 22.43 -4.83 -1.22
CA ILE A 134 23.73 -4.26 -1.61
C ILE A 134 24.88 -5.18 -1.18
N ARG A 135 24.89 -5.63 0.09
CA ARG A 135 25.90 -6.56 0.60
C ARG A 135 25.96 -7.85 -0.22
N ALA A 136 24.80 -8.44 -0.53
CA ALA A 136 24.73 -9.63 -1.38
C ALA A 136 25.35 -9.42 -2.76
N LYS A 137 25.16 -8.24 -3.37
CA LYS A 137 25.78 -7.89 -4.65
C LYS A 137 27.29 -7.75 -4.55
N LEU A 138 27.79 -7.08 -3.51
CA LEU A 138 29.22 -6.93 -3.26
C LEU A 138 29.90 -8.29 -3.03
N ASP A 139 29.25 -9.18 -2.28
CA ASP A 139 29.72 -10.53 -1.98
C ASP A 139 29.51 -11.52 -3.14
N ARG A 140 28.92 -11.08 -4.26
CA ARG A 140 28.51 -11.92 -5.40
C ARG A 140 27.60 -13.10 -5.00
N ARG A 141 26.85 -12.96 -3.91
CA ARG A 141 25.91 -13.95 -3.42
C ARG A 141 24.60 -13.87 -4.19
N LYS A 142 24.17 -15.01 -4.74
CA LYS A 142 22.87 -15.13 -5.41
C LYS A 142 21.76 -15.25 -4.36
N LEU A 143 20.84 -14.30 -4.36
CA LEU A 143 19.66 -14.33 -3.50
C LEU A 143 18.57 -15.20 -4.12
N ALA A 144 17.79 -15.88 -3.27
CA ALA A 144 16.54 -16.51 -3.69
C ALA A 144 15.53 -15.43 -4.14
N LYS A 145 14.52 -15.81 -4.92
CA LYS A 145 13.55 -14.85 -5.48
C LYS A 145 12.71 -14.18 -4.38
N ASP A 146 12.45 -14.91 -3.31
CA ASP A 146 11.66 -14.57 -2.13
C ASP A 146 12.53 -14.16 -0.92
N ASP A 147 13.83 -13.91 -1.14
CA ASP A 147 14.72 -13.43 -0.08
C ASP A 147 14.22 -12.07 0.46
N PRO A 148 14.09 -11.88 1.78
CA PRO A 148 13.64 -10.62 2.38
C PRO A 148 14.47 -9.41 1.97
N ALA A 149 15.76 -9.60 1.65
CA ALA A 149 16.60 -8.51 1.15
C ALA A 149 16.08 -7.92 -0.18
N LEU A 150 15.26 -8.67 -0.94
CA LEU A 150 14.64 -8.20 -2.18
C LEU A 150 13.30 -7.47 -1.97
N ASP A 151 12.80 -7.41 -0.74
CA ASP A 151 11.52 -6.81 -0.35
C ASP A 151 11.69 -5.36 0.08
N TYR A 152 11.81 -4.48 -0.92
CA TYR A 152 11.81 -3.03 -0.78
C TYR A 152 11.35 -2.40 -2.10
N PRO A 153 10.81 -1.17 -2.09
CA PRO A 153 10.37 -0.49 -3.32
C PRO A 153 11.51 -0.30 -4.32
N LYS A 154 11.27 -0.67 -5.59
CA LYS A 154 12.27 -0.61 -6.67
C LYS A 154 11.98 0.58 -7.59
N ILE A 155 12.92 0.88 -8.47
CA ILE A 155 12.77 1.97 -9.45
C ILE A 155 11.50 1.81 -10.32
N LYS A 156 11.13 0.56 -10.63
CA LYS A 156 9.90 0.28 -11.40
C LYS A 156 8.64 0.69 -10.65
N ASP A 157 8.62 0.54 -9.32
CA ASP A 157 7.51 0.96 -8.48
C ASP A 157 7.43 2.49 -8.43
N GLY A 158 8.58 3.18 -8.40
CA GLY A 158 8.65 4.64 -8.52
C GLY A 158 8.13 5.17 -9.85
N ILE A 159 8.57 4.59 -10.98
CA ILE A 159 8.08 4.94 -12.33
C ILE A 159 6.57 4.71 -12.41
N ARG A 160 6.09 3.60 -11.84
CA ARG A 160 4.67 3.27 -11.82
C ARG A 160 3.84 4.27 -11.01
N GLY A 161 4.33 4.71 -9.85
CA GLY A 161 3.70 5.76 -9.07
C GLY A 161 3.59 7.08 -9.85
N MET A 162 4.63 7.45 -10.62
CA MET A 162 4.57 8.64 -11.47
C MET A 162 3.54 8.50 -12.60
N ALA A 163 3.47 7.35 -13.25
CA ALA A 163 2.46 7.07 -14.28
C ALA A 163 1.03 7.11 -13.70
N PHE A 164 0.84 6.64 -12.46
CA PHE A 164 -0.43 6.75 -11.76
C PHE A 164 -0.83 8.23 -11.55
N ILE A 165 0.07 9.07 -11.01
CA ILE A 165 -0.22 10.50 -10.79
C ILE A 165 -0.54 11.21 -12.10
N GLU A 166 0.23 10.95 -13.17
CA GLU A 166 -0.06 11.52 -14.50
C GLU A 166 -1.45 11.14 -14.99
N ALA A 167 -1.84 9.86 -14.85
CA ALA A 167 -3.15 9.37 -15.25
C ALA A 167 -4.28 9.98 -14.41
N VAL A 168 -4.10 10.15 -13.09
CA VAL A 168 -5.08 10.78 -12.19
C VAL A 168 -5.33 12.23 -12.63
N VAL A 169 -4.27 13.02 -12.79
CA VAL A 169 -4.37 14.43 -13.21
C VAL A 169 -5.01 14.53 -14.60
N LYS A 170 -4.61 13.66 -15.53
CA LYS A 170 -5.21 13.61 -16.88
C LYS A 170 -6.69 13.24 -16.83
N SER A 171 -7.09 12.29 -16.00
CA SER A 171 -8.49 11.87 -15.86
C SER A 171 -9.35 13.00 -15.30
N SER A 172 -8.92 13.63 -14.22
CA SER A 172 -9.63 14.75 -13.59
C SER A 172 -9.82 15.93 -14.56
N LYS A 173 -8.76 16.34 -15.29
CA LYS A 173 -8.85 17.40 -16.32
C LYS A 173 -9.84 17.08 -17.45
N ASN A 174 -10.15 15.81 -17.65
CA ASN A 174 -11.10 15.33 -18.65
C ASN A 174 -12.43 14.88 -18.03
N ASN A 175 -12.85 15.53 -16.94
CA ASN A 175 -14.13 15.28 -16.25
C ASN A 175 -14.30 13.80 -15.85
N ALA A 176 -13.34 13.29 -15.09
CA ALA A 176 -13.27 11.91 -14.62
C ALA A 176 -13.35 10.83 -15.73
N ARG A 177 -12.85 11.13 -16.94
CA ARG A 177 -12.78 10.14 -18.02
C ARG A 177 -11.83 9.01 -17.66
N TRP A 178 -12.28 7.77 -17.86
CA TRP A 178 -11.44 6.57 -17.70
C TRP A 178 -10.13 6.69 -18.50
N THR A 179 -9.01 6.59 -17.79
CA THR A 179 -7.65 6.80 -18.31
C THR A 179 -6.79 5.59 -17.93
N LYS A 180 -6.13 5.00 -18.92
CA LYS A 180 -5.21 3.88 -18.70
C LYS A 180 -3.92 4.35 -18.05
N LEU A 181 -3.33 3.51 -17.21
CA LEU A 181 -1.95 3.72 -16.77
C LEU A 181 -1.01 3.35 -17.92
N GLY A 182 -0.02 4.21 -18.16
CA GLY A 182 1.04 3.98 -19.15
C GLY A 182 2.00 2.86 -18.77
#